data_AF-A0A3C0J206-F1
#
_entry.id   AF-A0A3C0J206-F1
#
_cell.length_a   1.000
_cell.length_b   1.000
_cell.length_c   1.000
_cell.angle_alpha   90.00
_cell.angle_beta   90.00
_cell.angle_gamma   90.00
#
_symmetry.space_group_name_H-M   'P 1'
#
loop_
_entity.id
_entity.type
_entity.pdbx_description
1 polymer ?
#
loop_
_entity_poly.entity_id
_entity_poly.type
_entity_poly.pdbx_seq_one_letter_code
_entity_poly.pdbx_strand_id
1 'polypeptide(L)'
;MRAGQSLRGSELRRMEGSRFNTGQLLLVISTIILVITVVLPVAMIVYNVFFYNWSFDWSLFASMLTDPDNLAAMWNTVKISFFVTTLGTVVGLFFAWLIGRSDIPLKGLMKSLFVIPYMFPPF
;
A
#
# COMPACT_ATOMS: atom_id res chain seq x y z
N MET A 1 38.44 -9.76 -39.26
CA MET A 1 37.77 -10.02 -37.97
C MET A 1 36.49 -9.18 -37.79
N ARG A 2 35.50 -9.25 -38.71
CA ARG A 2 34.26 -8.43 -38.64
C ARG A 2 32.95 -9.21 -38.86
N ALA A 3 33.03 -10.52 -39.14
CA ALA A 3 31.86 -11.33 -39.48
C ALA A 3 31.08 -11.86 -38.26
N GLY A 4 31.68 -11.89 -37.07
CA GLY A 4 31.05 -12.46 -35.86
C GLY A 4 30.16 -11.51 -35.06
N GLN A 5 30.21 -10.19 -35.31
CA GLN A 5 29.43 -9.21 -34.55
C GLN A 5 28.02 -8.98 -35.10
N SER A 6 27.75 -9.23 -36.39
CA SER A 6 26.40 -9.02 -36.94
C SER A 6 25.43 -10.17 -36.63
N LEU A 7 25.92 -11.40 -36.50
CA LEU A 7 25.11 -12.58 -36.15
C LEU A 7 24.60 -12.53 -34.71
N ARG A 8 25.38 -11.96 -33.78
CA ARG A 8 24.98 -11.83 -32.37
C ARG A 8 23.85 -10.83 -32.16
N GLY A 9 23.80 -9.78 -32.99
CA GLY A 9 22.73 -8.77 -32.97
C GLY A 9 21.40 -9.28 -33.54
N SER A 10 21.43 -10.23 -34.48
CA SER A 10 20.22 -10.82 -35.06
C SER A 10 19.60 -11.90 -34.16
N GLU A 11 20.41 -12.61 -33.37
CA GLU A 11 19.93 -13.56 -32.35
C GLU A 11 19.23 -12.86 -31.19
N LEU A 12 19.77 -11.74 -30.68
CA LEU A 12 19.14 -10.94 -29.62
C LEU A 12 17.79 -10.36 -30.06
N ARG A 13 17.68 -9.93 -31.33
CA ARG A 13 16.42 -9.42 -31.92
C ARG A 13 15.41 -10.53 -32.26
N ARG A 14 15.86 -11.77 -32.45
CA ARG A 14 14.97 -12.94 -32.63
C ARG A 14 14.31 -13.38 -31.32
N MET A 15 14.95 -13.19 -30.17
CA MET A 15 14.31 -13.41 -28.86
C MET A 15 13.25 -12.34 -28.54
N GLU A 16 13.32 -11.16 -29.15
CA GLU A 16 12.26 -10.15 -29.14
C GLU A 16 11.12 -10.47 -30.14
N GLY A 17 11.20 -11.55 -30.92
CA GLY A 17 10.27 -11.85 -32.01
C GLY A 17 8.99 -12.59 -31.62
N SER A 18 8.86 -13.08 -30.38
CA SER A 18 7.64 -13.72 -29.85
C SER A 18 6.94 -12.83 -28.80
N ARG A 19 6.92 -11.52 -29.09
CA ARG A 19 6.48 -10.44 -28.18
C ARG A 19 4.97 -10.25 -28.09
N PHE A 20 4.19 -11.29 -28.36
CA PHE A 20 2.76 -11.26 -28.08
C PHE A 20 2.55 -11.52 -26.59
N ASN A 21 2.41 -10.43 -25.82
CA ASN A 21 1.71 -10.36 -24.54
C ASN A 21 2.17 -11.32 -23.40
N THR A 22 3.31 -12.02 -23.44
CA THR A 22 3.73 -12.85 -22.28
C THR A 22 4.00 -12.00 -21.03
N GLY A 23 4.68 -10.86 -21.19
CA GLY A 23 4.95 -9.94 -20.08
C GLY A 23 3.67 -9.31 -19.52
N GLN A 24 2.75 -8.90 -20.40
CA GLN A 24 1.47 -8.30 -19.99
C GLN A 24 0.48 -9.37 -19.49
N LEU A 25 0.55 -10.62 -19.96
CA LEU A 25 -0.14 -11.77 -19.38
C LEU A 25 0.34 -12.07 -17.97
N LEU A 26 1.67 -12.09 -17.74
CA LEU A 26 2.24 -12.28 -16.40
C LEU A 26 1.84 -11.15 -15.46
N LEU A 27 1.83 -9.90 -15.95
CA LEU A 27 1.38 -8.75 -15.18
C LEU A 27 -0.11 -8.90 -14.82
N VAL A 28 -0.97 -9.21 -15.79
CA VAL A 28 -2.42 -9.41 -15.57
C VAL A 28 -2.66 -10.54 -14.56
N ILE A 29 -2.00 -11.69 -14.72
CA ILE A 29 -2.12 -12.82 -13.79
C ILE A 29 -1.66 -12.40 -12.38
N SER A 30 -0.50 -11.74 -12.27
CA SER A 30 0.03 -11.28 -10.98
C SER A 30 -0.91 -10.27 -10.30
N THR A 31 -1.46 -9.33 -11.06
CA THR A 31 -2.46 -8.37 -10.57
C THR A 31 -3.73 -9.08 -10.13
N ILE A 32 -4.25 -10.04 -10.90
CA ILE A 32 -5.44 -10.83 -10.51
C ILE A 32 -5.18 -11.57 -9.20
N ILE A 33 -4.04 -12.24 -9.07
CA ILE A 33 -3.68 -12.98 -7.85
C ILE A 33 -3.61 -12.03 -6.64
N LEU A 34 -2.98 -10.86 -6.79
CA LEU A 34 -2.88 -9.86 -5.72
C LEU A 34 -4.27 -9.33 -5.34
N VAL A 35 -5.10 -8.99 -6.32
CA VAL A 35 -6.48 -8.52 -6.08
C VAL A 35 -7.29 -9.59 -5.36
N ILE A 36 -7.24 -10.84 -5.81
CA ILE A 36 -7.93 -11.96 -5.17
C ILE A 36 -7.46 -12.12 -3.72
N THR A 37 -6.15 -12.11 -3.48
CA THR A 37 -5.57 -12.32 -2.15
C THR A 37 -5.97 -11.23 -1.16
N VAL A 38 -6.12 -9.97 -1.61
CA VAL A 38 -6.51 -8.83 -0.76
C VAL A 38 -8.02 -8.69 -0.64
N VAL A 39 -8.75 -8.82 -1.75
CA VAL A 39 -10.19 -8.54 -1.80
C VAL A 39 -11.00 -9.68 -1.19
N LEU A 40 -10.62 -10.94 -1.42
CA LEU A 40 -11.35 -12.08 -0.85
C LEU A 40 -11.48 -12.03 0.67
N PRO A 41 -10.42 -11.84 1.49
CA PRO A 41 -10.58 -11.80 2.94
C PRO A 41 -11.45 -10.63 3.40
N VAL A 42 -11.34 -9.46 2.75
CA VAL A 42 -12.18 -8.30 3.05
C VAL A 42 -13.66 -8.59 2.71
N ALA A 43 -13.91 -9.18 1.54
CA ALA A 43 -15.26 -9.57 1.13
C ALA A 43 -15.85 -10.63 2.08
N MET A 44 -15.03 -11.59 2.54
CA MET A 44 -15.44 -12.58 3.53
C MET A 44 -15.83 -11.93 4.86
N ILE A 45 -15.09 -10.92 5.34
CA ILE A 45 -15.47 -10.19 6.55
C ILE A 45 -16.85 -9.54 6.37
N VAL A 46 -17.05 -8.83 5.26
CA VAL A 46 -18.34 -8.18 4.97
C VAL A 46 -19.47 -9.21 4.87
N TYR A 47 -19.23 -10.35 4.22
CA TYR A 47 -20.23 -11.43 4.09
C TYR A 47 -20.63 -12.01 5.46
N ASN A 48 -19.66 -12.33 6.32
CA ASN A 48 -19.92 -12.94 7.64
C ASN A 48 -20.62 -11.99 8.62
N VAL A 49 -20.58 -10.67 8.38
CA VAL A 49 -21.32 -9.69 9.18
C VAL A 49 -22.83 -9.75 8.92
N PHE A 50 -23.25 -10.14 7.72
CA PHE A 50 -24.67 -10.19 7.32
C PHE A 50 -25.24 -11.60 7.25
N PHE A 51 -24.40 -12.61 7.06
CA PHE A 51 -24.82 -14.01 6.92
C PHE A 51 -24.20 -14.87 8.01
N TYR A 52 -25.04 -15.42 8.88
CA TYR A 52 -24.65 -16.40 9.90
C TYR A 52 -25.46 -17.69 9.71
N ASN A 53 -24.79 -18.83 9.56
CA ASN A 53 -25.42 -20.14 9.34
C ASN A 53 -26.49 -20.16 8.23
N TRP A 54 -26.22 -19.54 7.08
CA TRP A 54 -27.16 -19.40 5.95
C TRP A 54 -28.44 -18.60 6.25
N SER A 55 -28.49 -17.89 7.38
CA SER A 55 -29.56 -16.94 7.72
C SER A 55 -29.03 -15.51 7.61
N PHE A 56 -29.87 -14.61 7.11
CA PHE A 56 -29.58 -13.18 7.11
C PHE A 56 -29.80 -12.63 8.51
N ASP A 57 -28.72 -12.19 9.15
CA ASP A 57 -28.74 -11.65 10.51
C ASP A 57 -28.13 -10.24 10.54
N TRP A 58 -28.99 -9.23 10.58
CA TRP A 58 -28.59 -7.83 10.71
C TRP A 58 -28.29 -7.43 12.17
N SER A 59 -28.67 -8.27 13.14
CA SER A 59 -28.53 -7.94 14.56
C SER A 59 -27.06 -7.84 14.99
N LEU A 60 -26.17 -8.64 14.38
CA LEU A 60 -24.74 -8.58 14.61
C LEU A 60 -24.16 -7.22 14.17
N PHE A 61 -24.53 -6.75 12.98
CA PHE A 61 -24.10 -5.43 12.51
C PHE A 61 -24.65 -4.30 13.38
N ALA A 62 -25.95 -4.37 13.71
CA ALA A 62 -26.60 -3.36 14.54
C ALA A 62 -25.99 -3.30 15.94
N SER A 63 -25.79 -4.44 16.61
CA SER A 63 -25.18 -4.51 17.93
C SER A 63 -23.77 -3.92 17.95
N MET A 64 -22.94 -4.23 16.96
CA MET A 64 -21.59 -3.67 16.85
C MET A 64 -21.59 -2.14 16.72
N LEU A 65 -22.55 -1.56 15.99
CA LEU A 65 -22.69 -0.12 15.83
C LEU A 65 -23.36 0.60 17.00
N THR A 66 -24.22 -0.09 17.76
CA THR A 66 -24.90 0.51 18.93
C THR A 66 -24.15 0.29 20.24
N ASP A 67 -23.16 -0.59 20.26
CA ASP A 67 -22.33 -0.85 21.43
C ASP A 67 -21.57 0.44 21.81
N PRO A 68 -21.82 0.99 23.02
CA PRO A 68 -21.18 2.23 23.46
C PRO A 68 -19.65 2.11 23.53
N ASP A 69 -19.10 0.93 23.80
CA ASP A 69 -17.65 0.74 23.88
C ASP A 69 -17.02 0.79 22.48
N ASN A 70 -17.66 0.18 21.48
CA ASN A 70 -17.23 0.26 20.09
C ASN A 70 -17.30 1.69 19.56
N LEU A 71 -18.40 2.39 19.83
CA LEU A 71 -18.58 3.78 19.42
C LEU A 71 -17.55 4.70 20.08
N ALA A 72 -17.27 4.51 21.37
CA ALA A 72 -16.24 5.26 22.08
C ALA A 72 -14.84 5.01 21.47
N ALA A 73 -14.51 3.74 21.17
CA ALA A 73 -13.26 3.37 20.52
C ALA A 73 -13.12 4.00 19.11
N MET A 74 -14.17 3.92 18.29
CA MET A 74 -14.21 4.55 16.96
C MET A 74 -14.00 6.07 17.05
N TRP A 75 -14.68 6.72 17.99
CA TRP A 75 -14.56 8.17 18.19
C TRP A 75 -13.15 8.58 18.65
N ASN A 76 -12.53 7.79 19.53
CA ASN A 76 -11.15 8.01 19.95
C ASN A 76 -10.17 7.86 18.77
N THR A 77 -10.35 6.84 17.93
CA THR A 77 -9.55 6.66 16.70
C THR A 77 -9.67 7.86 15.76
N VAL A 78 -10.89 8.38 15.56
CA VAL A 78 -11.10 9.58 14.73
C VAL A 78 -10.41 10.81 15.32
N LYS A 79 -10.53 11.06 16.63
CA LYS A 79 -9.83 12.18 17.28
C LYS A 79 -8.33 12.06 17.13
N ILE A 80 -7.75 10.90 17.47
CA ILE A 80 -6.31 10.69 17.45
C ILE A 80 -5.78 10.86 16.02
N SER A 81 -6.41 10.19 15.04
CA SER A 81 -6.00 10.31 13.64
C SER A 81 -6.10 11.75 13.13
N PHE A 82 -7.15 12.50 13.48
CA PHE A 82 -7.28 13.90 13.11
C PHE A 82 -6.10 14.75 13.61
N PHE A 83 -5.76 14.65 14.90
CA PHE A 83 -4.64 15.42 15.47
C PHE A 83 -3.29 14.95 14.92
N VAL A 84 -3.06 13.63 14.83
CA VAL A 84 -1.82 13.05 14.30
C VAL A 84 -1.61 13.45 12.84
N THR A 85 -2.64 13.36 12.00
CA THR A 85 -2.56 13.76 10.59
C THR A 85 -2.33 15.26 10.46
N THR A 86 -3.04 16.09 11.22
CA THR A 86 -2.91 17.55 11.11
C THR A 86 -1.51 18.00 11.55
N LEU A 87 -1.08 17.58 12.75
CA LEU A 87 0.25 17.92 13.27
C LEU A 87 1.35 17.31 12.40
N GLY A 88 1.20 16.05 11.99
CA GLY A 88 2.13 15.37 11.11
C GLY A 88 2.27 16.07 9.75
N THR A 89 1.17 16.57 9.19
CA THR A 89 1.19 17.34 7.94
C THR A 89 1.88 18.69 8.12
N VAL A 90 1.57 19.44 9.18
CA VAL A 90 2.20 20.75 9.44
C VAL A 90 3.71 20.58 9.64
N VAL A 91 4.12 19.66 10.51
CA VAL A 91 5.53 19.38 10.81
C VAL A 91 6.24 18.80 9.58
N GLY A 92 5.63 17.82 8.91
CA GLY A 92 6.18 17.20 7.71
C GLY A 92 6.36 18.19 6.56
N LEU A 93 5.38 19.05 6.31
CA LEU A 93 5.45 20.08 5.28
C LEU A 93 6.52 21.13 5.61
N PHE A 94 6.59 21.57 6.86
CA PHE A 94 7.63 22.50 7.33
C PHE A 94 9.04 21.95 7.06
N PHE A 95 9.31 20.70 7.47
CA PHE A 95 10.61 20.08 7.24
C PHE A 95 10.89 19.76 5.76
N ALA A 96 9.88 19.34 4.99
CA ALA A 96 10.02 19.11 3.57
C ALA A 96 10.42 20.39 2.82
N TRP A 97 9.77 21.52 3.16
CA TRP A 97 10.10 22.82 2.61
C TRP A 97 11.50 23.29 3.02
N LEU A 98 11.85 23.17 4.30
CA LEU A 98 13.16 23.57 4.82
C LEU A 98 14.30 22.80 4.14
N ILE A 99 14.19 21.48 4.06
CA ILE A 99 15.21 20.62 3.42
C ILE A 99 15.27 20.87 1.91
N GLY A 100 14.11 21.07 1.26
CA GLY A 100 14.02 21.24 -0.19
C GLY A 100 14.53 22.58 -0.68
N ARG A 101 14.35 23.65 0.11
CA ARG A 101 14.59 25.03 -0.32
C ARG A 101 15.72 25.75 0.40
N SER A 102 16.16 25.27 1.57
CA SER A 102 17.26 25.89 2.34
C SER A 102 18.50 24.99 2.39
N ASP A 103 19.68 25.61 2.28
CA ASP A 103 20.97 24.96 2.47
C ASP A 103 21.34 24.91 3.95
N ILE A 104 20.64 24.04 4.69
CA ILE A 104 20.88 23.84 6.12
C ILE A 104 22.07 22.91 6.39
N PRO A 105 22.92 23.22 7.40
CA PRO A 105 23.90 22.27 7.90
C PRO A 105 23.17 21.03 8.47
N LEU A 106 23.75 19.83 8.34
CA LEU A 106 23.22 18.55 8.82
C LEU A 106 21.98 17.99 8.08
N LYS A 107 21.69 18.46 6.86
CA LYS A 107 20.62 17.95 5.99
C LYS A 107 20.61 16.41 5.83
N GLY A 108 21.79 15.78 5.81
CA GLY A 108 21.92 14.31 5.73
C GLY A 108 21.43 13.60 6.98
N LEU A 109 21.76 14.10 8.17
CA LEU A 109 21.34 13.52 9.45
C LEU A 109 19.81 13.62 9.64
N MET A 110 19.21 14.76 9.27
CA MET A 110 17.75 14.92 9.32
C MET A 110 17.04 13.91 8.41
N LYS A 111 17.53 13.69 7.18
CA LYS A 111 16.95 12.68 6.28
C LYS A 111 17.01 11.28 6.90
N SER A 112 18.14 10.90 7.48
CA SER A 112 18.28 9.60 8.14
C SER A 112 17.32 9.45 9.31
N LEU A 113 17.16 10.50 10.13
CA LEU A 113 16.28 10.47 11.30
C LEU A 113 14.81 10.22 10.93
N PHE A 114 14.34 10.73 9.77
CA PHE A 114 12.99 10.45 9.27
C PHE A 114 12.77 9.03 8.75
N VAL A 115 13.85 8.31 8.39
CA VAL A 115 13.75 6.92 7.91
C VAL A 115 13.70 5.93 9.07
N ILE A 116 14.32 6.26 10.20
CA ILE A 116 14.43 5.39 11.38
C ILE A 116 13.08 4.81 11.85
N PRO A 117 11.98 5.59 11.96
CA PRO A 117 10.69 5.04 12.37
C PRO A 117 10.16 3.93 11.46
N TYR A 118 10.51 3.93 10.18
CA TYR A 118 10.11 2.88 9.23
C TYR A 118 10.92 1.59 9.39
N MET A 119 12.06 1.63 10.09
CA MET A 119 12.93 0.47 10.30
C MET A 119 12.50 -0.37 11.50
N PHE A 120 11.80 0.22 12.46
CA PHE A 120 11.30 -0.50 13.63
C PHE A 120 9.91 -1.08 13.31
N PRO A 121 9.75 -2.42 13.38
CA PRO A 121 8.44 -3.01 13.18
C PRO A 121 7.47 -2.50 14.26
N PRO A 122 6.23 -2.14 13.90
CA PRO A 122 5.20 -1.86 14.88
C PRO A 122 4.80 -3.20 15.51
N PHE A 123 5.21 -3.43 16.76
CA PHE A 123 4.84 -4.61 17.53
C PHE A 123 3.41 -4.50 18.03
#